data_AF-A0A7W1WM89-F1
#
_entry.id   AF-A0A7W1WM89-F1
#
_cell.length_a   1.000
_cell.length_b   1.000
_cell.length_c   1.000
_cell.angle_alpha   90.00
_cell.angle_beta   90.00
_cell.angle_gamma   90.00
#
_symmetry.space_group_name_H-M   'P 1'
#
loop_
_entity.id
_entity.type
_entity.pdbx_description
1 polymer ?
#
loop_
_entity_poly.entity_id
_entity_poly.type
_entity_poly.pdbx_seq_one_letter_code
_entity_poly.pdbx_strand_id
1 'polypeptide(L)'
;MLDPLEHQMPPGRDRAERVGVWISGVGHTVLVLWAIIGGALFAADDSPPVEMTEVTTISNQQFEEMAARSRGAGPVGQADGDAPAQPQTPGDTSAAEGPDVALEAPEPDTTAAALPQPSTTAEPAPDLSDLETARPPVDVATIAPVPQAPDAEVAPDTPRTEATPDTAAPARPDQPVTPRSALALDRSAPPPDRPAGLREAVVAAREAARAEAAVAAAERERLATAAQAEEDRQAAIAAAEAQEAAQEREARAAAARAEEERAAAARAEAERAEEARRAEAARQEAERAEAQRRAEERRAEAARREEEARAEAERREQERLAAERRAEEQRRAEEQRRAEERRAEQERLADIARQIEEEEQRRLAREAEERELADIRAAAQAELARQTALAERLAEQQRLQDAAQNAQEATPSPVDGNAPEGEGEGGGSDVLTDALNEAGSARIEANDLDDALADAMGETRPSQLPPREAVDIASVPMTQAEKDGFRDAVQSCWNLGTASIEALETRVVVGFTMSRDGRPDPDSFRIVGAPEVDGARQQAFEAARRAILRCAGSGYKLPAAKYNEWDDVEMTFTPNGVEGFE
;
A
#
# COMPACT_ATOMS: atom_id res chain seq x y z
N MET A 1 -73.45 -29.16 -20.01
CA MET A 1 -73.06 -27.75 -19.84
C MET A 1 -71.72 -27.74 -19.14
N LEU A 2 -70.64 -27.70 -19.92
CA LEU A 2 -69.27 -27.58 -19.43
C LEU A 2 -68.65 -26.46 -20.27
N ASP A 3 -68.38 -25.35 -19.61
CA ASP A 3 -67.79 -24.13 -20.18
C ASP A 3 -66.31 -24.36 -20.53
N PRO A 4 -65.80 -23.84 -21.66
CA PRO A 4 -64.38 -23.87 -21.95
C PRO A 4 -63.67 -22.69 -21.26
N LEU A 5 -62.64 -23.00 -20.49
CA LEU A 5 -61.73 -22.03 -19.87
C LEU A 5 -60.90 -21.31 -20.93
N GLU A 6 -61.28 -20.07 -21.24
CA GLU A 6 -60.42 -19.09 -21.91
C GLU A 6 -59.16 -18.83 -21.06
N HIS A 7 -58.01 -19.22 -21.58
CA HIS A 7 -56.70 -18.79 -21.08
C HIS A 7 -56.49 -17.31 -21.41
N GLN A 8 -56.75 -16.43 -20.44
CA GLN A 8 -56.24 -15.05 -20.47
C GLN A 8 -54.73 -15.07 -20.19
N MET A 9 -53.92 -14.90 -21.24
CA MET A 9 -52.52 -14.47 -21.08
C MET A 9 -52.50 -12.99 -20.66
N PRO A 10 -51.70 -12.60 -19.66
CA PRO A 10 -51.58 -11.19 -19.26
C PRO A 10 -50.93 -10.37 -20.37
N PRO A 11 -51.34 -9.10 -20.58
CA PRO A 11 -50.74 -8.24 -21.59
C PRO A 11 -49.26 -8.05 -21.29
N GLY A 12 -48.40 -8.39 -22.25
CA GLY A 12 -46.97 -8.19 -22.12
C GLY A 12 -46.66 -6.71 -21.92
N ARG A 13 -46.02 -6.36 -20.80
CA ARG A 13 -45.59 -4.98 -20.50
C ARG A 13 -44.95 -4.33 -21.71
N ASP A 14 -45.45 -3.16 -22.06
CA ASP A 14 -44.96 -2.36 -23.17
C ASP A 14 -43.44 -2.20 -23.09
N ARG A 15 -42.77 -2.20 -24.25
CA ARG A 15 -41.31 -1.98 -24.30
C ARG A 15 -40.92 -0.68 -23.58
N ALA A 16 -41.76 0.34 -23.62
CA ALA A 16 -41.57 1.61 -22.92
C ALA A 16 -41.52 1.45 -21.39
N GLU A 17 -42.36 0.58 -20.81
CA GLU A 17 -42.41 0.36 -19.37
C GLU A 17 -41.19 -0.44 -18.89
N ARG A 18 -40.73 -1.42 -19.68
CA ARG A 18 -39.48 -2.14 -19.41
C ARG A 18 -38.25 -1.25 -19.50
N VAL A 19 -38.22 -0.35 -20.49
CA VAL A 19 -37.14 0.64 -20.64
C VAL A 19 -37.16 1.64 -19.50
N GLY A 20 -38.36 2.09 -19.06
CA GLY A 20 -38.50 2.98 -17.91
C GLY A 20 -38.02 2.36 -16.60
N VAL A 21 -38.37 1.09 -16.35
CA VAL A 21 -37.89 0.35 -15.17
C VAL A 21 -36.38 0.13 -15.23
N TRP A 22 -35.82 -0.12 -16.41
CA TRP A 22 -34.38 -0.32 -16.58
C TRP A 22 -33.58 0.98 -16.38
N ILE A 23 -34.01 2.09 -16.97
CA ILE A 23 -33.37 3.41 -16.79
C ILE A 23 -33.49 3.86 -15.34
N SER A 24 -34.65 3.67 -14.71
CA SER A 24 -34.84 3.98 -13.28
C SER A 24 -33.95 3.10 -12.40
N GLY A 25 -33.87 1.80 -12.68
CA GLY A 25 -33.01 0.87 -11.94
C GLY A 25 -31.53 1.22 -12.04
N VAL A 26 -31.04 1.56 -13.24
CA VAL A 26 -29.66 2.01 -13.47
C VAL A 26 -29.40 3.35 -12.78
N GLY A 27 -30.34 4.30 -12.86
CA GLY A 27 -30.21 5.59 -12.18
C GLY A 27 -30.07 5.45 -10.66
N HIS A 28 -30.90 4.62 -10.04
CA HIS A 28 -30.84 4.41 -8.59
C HIS A 28 -29.58 3.65 -8.17
N THR A 29 -29.14 2.66 -8.93
CA THR A 29 -27.88 1.95 -8.61
C THR A 29 -26.67 2.85 -8.72
N VAL A 30 -26.59 3.72 -9.73
CA VAL A 30 -25.52 4.72 -9.85
C VAL A 30 -25.55 5.72 -8.69
N LEU A 31 -26.74 6.17 -8.27
CA LEU A 31 -26.88 7.14 -7.18
C LEU A 31 -26.51 6.53 -5.82
N VAL A 32 -26.91 5.28 -5.57
CA VAL A 32 -26.49 4.53 -4.36
C VAL A 32 -24.99 4.27 -4.37
N LEU A 33 -24.41 3.88 -5.51
CA LEU A 33 -22.97 3.69 -5.63
C LEU A 33 -22.21 5.01 -5.39
N TRP A 34 -22.70 6.12 -5.93
CA TRP A 34 -22.14 7.45 -5.70
C TRP A 34 -22.26 7.88 -4.23
N ALA A 35 -23.36 7.56 -3.54
CA ALA A 35 -23.51 7.84 -2.11
C ALA A 35 -22.59 6.98 -1.24
N ILE A 36 -22.33 5.72 -1.60
CA ILE A 36 -21.40 4.85 -0.89
C ILE A 36 -19.96 5.34 -1.10
N ILE A 37 -19.57 5.63 -2.34
CA ILE A 37 -18.23 6.08 -2.68
C ILE A 37 -17.98 7.50 -2.15
N GLY A 38 -18.95 8.40 -2.29
CA GLY A 38 -18.90 9.76 -1.76
C GLY A 38 -18.92 9.78 -0.23
N GLY A 39 -19.73 8.92 0.41
CA GLY A 39 -19.75 8.79 1.87
C GLY A 39 -18.44 8.26 2.43
N ALA A 40 -17.74 7.37 1.72
CA ALA A 40 -16.44 6.86 2.13
C ALA A 40 -15.27 7.85 1.86
N LEU A 41 -15.40 8.72 0.85
CA LEU A 41 -14.36 9.71 0.49
C LEU A 41 -14.53 11.06 1.18
N PHE A 42 -15.73 11.38 1.68
CA PHE A 42 -16.05 12.65 2.35
C PHE A 42 -16.65 12.44 3.75
N ALA A 43 -16.45 11.27 4.36
CA ALA A 43 -16.71 11.12 5.79
C ALA A 43 -15.86 12.17 6.52
N ALA A 44 -16.53 13.05 7.27
CA ALA A 44 -15.83 13.94 8.18
C ALA A 44 -15.15 13.06 9.22
N ASP A 45 -13.82 13.08 9.25
CA ASP A 45 -13.08 12.48 10.37
C ASP A 45 -13.56 13.19 11.65
N ASP A 46 -14.19 12.42 12.54
CA ASP A 46 -14.44 12.88 13.91
C ASP A 46 -13.09 13.35 14.46
N SER A 47 -12.99 14.64 14.74
CA SER A 47 -11.76 15.22 15.28
C SER A 47 -11.41 14.43 16.54
N PRO A 48 -10.19 13.86 16.63
CA PRO A 48 -9.80 13.14 17.83
C PRO A 48 -9.97 14.09 19.03
N PRO A 49 -10.53 13.62 20.15
CA PRO A 49 -10.65 14.45 21.33
C PRO A 49 -9.26 15.00 21.67
N VAL A 50 -9.19 16.30 21.93
CA VAL A 50 -7.95 16.98 22.32
C VAL A 50 -7.43 16.30 23.59
N GLU A 51 -6.45 15.41 23.43
CA GLU A 51 -5.67 14.90 24.55
C GLU A 51 -4.77 16.03 25.04
N MET A 52 -5.25 16.74 26.05
CA MET A 52 -4.43 17.62 26.86
C MET A 52 -3.42 16.73 27.59
N THR A 53 -2.17 16.73 27.14
CA THR A 53 -1.08 16.18 27.92
C THR A 53 -0.96 17.03 29.19
N GLU A 54 -1.39 16.46 30.33
CA GLU A 54 -1.17 17.10 31.60
C GLU A 54 0.34 17.21 31.82
N VAL A 55 0.87 18.43 31.68
CA VAL A 55 2.22 18.79 32.10
C VAL A 55 2.27 18.62 33.60
N THR A 56 2.58 17.40 34.03
CA THR A 56 2.82 17.09 35.43
C THR A 56 4.15 17.72 35.79
N THR A 57 4.11 18.68 36.70
CA THR A 57 5.32 19.24 37.31
C THR A 57 6.07 18.10 37.99
N ILE A 58 7.26 17.76 37.48
CA ILE A 58 8.16 16.81 38.14
C ILE A 58 8.34 17.31 39.58
N SER A 59 8.07 16.47 40.58
CA SER A 59 8.31 16.87 41.96
C SER A 59 9.81 17.01 42.17
N ASN A 60 10.25 17.94 43.02
CA ASN A 60 11.68 18.13 43.32
C ASN A 60 12.35 16.81 43.75
N GLN A 61 11.61 15.92 44.40
CA GLN A 61 12.11 14.61 44.84
C GLN A 61 12.44 13.68 43.65
N GLN A 62 11.59 13.65 42.62
CA GLN A 62 11.87 12.85 41.40
C GLN A 62 13.02 13.43 40.57
N PHE A 63 13.19 14.75 40.57
CA PHE A 63 14.33 15.39 39.92
C PHE A 63 15.65 15.06 40.64
N GLU A 64 15.66 15.08 41.97
CA GLU A 64 16.81 14.67 42.78
C GLU A 64 17.17 13.20 42.57
N GLU A 65 16.20 12.31 42.41
CA GLU A 65 16.42 10.90 42.09
C GLU A 65 17.07 10.70 40.71
N MET A 66 16.62 11.44 39.69
CA MET A 66 17.23 11.41 38.36
C MET A 66 18.63 12.03 38.36
N ALA A 67 18.84 13.10 39.14
CA ALA A 67 20.15 13.74 39.32
C ALA A 67 21.12 12.90 40.17
N ALA A 68 20.62 12.01 41.04
CA ALA A 68 21.43 11.06 41.79
C ALA A 68 21.90 9.90 40.92
N ARG A 69 21.05 9.38 40.01
CA ARG A 69 21.44 8.37 39.02
C ARG A 69 22.48 8.87 38.03
N SER A 70 22.36 10.10 37.55
CA SER A 70 23.34 10.69 36.62
C SER A 70 24.70 10.95 37.26
N ARG A 71 24.75 11.08 38.60
CA ARG A 71 25.98 11.18 39.40
C ARG A 71 26.51 9.82 39.89
N GLY A 72 25.90 8.72 39.46
CA GLY A 72 26.36 7.36 39.79
C GLY A 72 26.09 6.93 41.25
N ALA A 73 25.25 7.66 41.99
CA ALA A 73 24.90 7.35 43.37
C ALA A 73 23.46 6.83 43.46
N GLY A 74 23.21 5.68 42.82
CA GLY A 74 22.01 4.87 43.10
C GLY A 74 22.28 3.87 44.23
N PRO A 75 21.25 3.30 44.88
CA PRO A 75 21.43 2.38 46.00
C PRO A 75 22.03 1.06 45.48
N VAL A 76 23.35 0.94 45.56
CA VAL A 76 24.07 -0.32 45.36
C VAL A 76 24.29 -0.97 46.72
N GLY A 77 23.79 -2.20 46.84
CA GLY A 77 24.06 -3.06 47.99
C GLY A 77 25.55 -3.27 48.16
N GLN A 78 25.96 -3.24 49.43
CA GLN A 78 27.32 -3.48 49.89
C GLN A 78 27.68 -4.95 49.58
N ALA A 79 28.58 -5.15 48.62
CA ALA A 79 29.23 -6.42 48.38
C ALA A 79 30.74 -6.22 48.52
N ASP A 80 31.32 -6.94 49.47
CA ASP A 80 32.75 -7.00 49.73
C ASP A 80 33.52 -7.55 48.51
N GLY A 81 34.58 -6.84 48.13
CA GLY A 81 35.82 -7.32 47.50
C GLY A 81 35.76 -8.30 46.33
N ASP A 82 35.87 -7.80 45.10
CA ASP A 82 37.00 -8.07 44.19
C ASP A 82 36.84 -7.25 42.89
N ALA A 83 37.92 -6.60 42.45
CA ALA A 83 37.90 -5.68 41.31
C ALA A 83 37.98 -6.42 39.96
N PRO A 84 37.13 -6.12 38.96
CA PRO A 84 37.31 -6.70 37.63
C PRO A 84 38.37 -5.93 36.82
N ALA A 85 39.33 -6.67 36.29
CA ALA A 85 40.34 -6.20 35.34
C ALA A 85 39.75 -5.92 33.94
N GLN A 86 40.38 -5.00 33.23
CA GLN A 86 40.06 -4.57 31.85
C GLN A 86 40.38 -5.62 30.76
N PRO A 87 39.83 -5.50 29.54
CA PRO A 87 39.55 -6.61 28.63
C PRO A 87 40.74 -7.01 27.73
N GLN A 88 40.78 -8.29 27.32
CA GLN A 88 41.67 -8.81 26.28
C GLN A 88 40.89 -9.27 25.03
N THR A 89 41.51 -9.11 23.87
CA THR A 89 40.98 -9.29 22.51
C THR A 89 40.87 -10.76 22.06
N PRO A 90 40.07 -11.06 21.01
CA PRO A 90 39.66 -12.43 20.64
C PRO A 90 40.72 -13.17 19.81
N GLY A 91 40.87 -14.47 20.06
CA GLY A 91 41.68 -15.39 19.27
C GLY A 91 41.19 -16.84 19.33
N ASP A 92 40.66 -17.29 18.20
CA ASP A 92 40.68 -18.62 17.57
C ASP A 92 40.41 -19.95 18.32
N THR A 93 39.37 -20.61 17.78
CA THR A 93 39.23 -22.04 17.43
C THR A 93 38.84 -23.12 18.45
N SER A 94 37.80 -23.83 18.00
CA SER A 94 37.57 -25.29 17.99
C SER A 94 36.78 -25.95 19.12
N ALA A 95 35.77 -26.68 18.64
CA ALA A 95 34.80 -27.50 19.33
C ALA A 95 35.40 -28.75 19.99
N ALA A 96 34.64 -29.32 20.92
CA ALA A 96 34.58 -30.77 21.16
C ALA A 96 33.19 -31.19 21.66
N GLU A 97 32.78 -32.36 21.16
CA GLU A 97 31.58 -33.16 21.41
C GLU A 97 31.21 -33.40 22.90
N GLY A 98 29.93 -33.77 23.11
CA GLY A 98 29.34 -34.19 24.39
C GLY A 98 29.87 -35.52 24.97
N PRO A 99 29.21 -36.14 25.97
CA PRO A 99 27.81 -36.59 25.80
C PRO A 99 26.90 -36.52 27.05
N ASP A 100 25.66 -36.90 26.79
CA ASP A 100 24.49 -37.07 27.65
C ASP A 100 24.72 -37.76 29.01
N VAL A 101 24.19 -37.20 30.09
CA VAL A 101 23.80 -37.95 31.30
C VAL A 101 22.50 -37.39 31.89
N ALA A 102 21.70 -38.34 32.34
CA ALA A 102 20.29 -38.29 32.70
C ALA A 102 19.90 -37.35 33.85
N LEU A 103 18.59 -37.06 33.84
CA LEU A 103 17.79 -36.43 34.89
C LEU A 103 17.99 -37.11 36.26
N GLU A 104 18.47 -36.36 37.23
CA GLU A 104 18.33 -36.67 38.66
C GLU A 104 17.65 -35.46 39.33
N ALA A 105 16.51 -35.68 39.98
CA ALA A 105 15.80 -34.66 40.76
C ALA A 105 16.52 -34.47 42.10
N PRO A 106 16.80 -33.22 42.55
CA PRO A 106 17.41 -33.00 43.86
C PRO A 106 16.39 -33.25 44.99
N GLU A 107 16.78 -34.06 45.98
CA GLU A 107 16.09 -34.22 47.25
C GLU A 107 16.00 -32.90 48.03
N PRO A 108 14.96 -32.68 48.85
CA PRO A 108 14.82 -31.44 49.61
C PRO A 108 15.87 -31.33 50.72
N ASP A 109 16.74 -30.34 50.61
CA ASP A 109 17.69 -29.93 51.64
C ASP A 109 16.96 -29.59 52.95
N THR A 110 17.15 -30.44 53.96
CA THR A 110 16.74 -30.20 55.34
C THR A 110 17.87 -29.49 56.08
N THR A 111 18.11 -28.23 55.72
CA THR A 111 18.87 -27.29 56.55
C THR A 111 18.13 -25.96 56.58
N ALA A 112 17.20 -25.84 57.52
CA ALA A 112 16.59 -24.57 57.88
C ALA A 112 17.68 -23.67 58.49
N ALA A 113 18.28 -22.82 57.67
CA ALA A 113 19.08 -21.70 58.15
C ALA A 113 18.17 -20.79 58.98
N ALA A 114 18.48 -20.67 60.26
CA ALA A 114 17.82 -19.73 61.16
C ALA A 114 18.03 -18.31 60.61
N LEU A 115 16.93 -17.65 60.26
CA LEU A 115 16.93 -16.23 59.90
C LEU A 115 17.50 -15.40 61.06
N PRO A 116 18.38 -14.42 60.81
CA PRO A 116 18.81 -13.49 61.85
C PRO A 116 17.61 -12.66 62.32
N GLN A 117 17.39 -12.61 63.63
CA GLN A 117 16.35 -11.74 64.20
C GLN A 117 16.75 -10.27 64.04
N PRO A 118 15.81 -9.37 63.67
CA PRO A 118 16.09 -7.95 63.52
C PRO A 118 16.50 -7.33 64.86
N SER A 119 17.51 -6.47 64.82
CA SER A 119 17.96 -5.71 65.98
C SER A 119 16.86 -4.73 66.43
N THR A 120 16.43 -4.82 67.67
CA THR A 120 15.57 -3.83 68.34
C THR A 120 16.38 -2.58 68.69
N THR A 121 16.76 -1.80 67.67
CA THR A 121 17.15 -0.40 67.87
C THR A 121 15.99 0.45 67.36
N ALA A 122 15.32 1.15 68.27
CA ALA A 122 14.28 2.11 67.91
C ALA A 122 14.95 3.25 67.13
N GLU A 123 14.52 3.47 65.88
CA GLU A 123 14.83 4.71 65.17
C GLU A 123 14.29 5.90 65.98
N PRO A 124 15.02 7.02 66.05
CA PRO A 124 14.49 8.24 66.64
C PRO A 124 13.26 8.68 65.85
N ALA A 125 12.16 8.96 66.57
CA ALA A 125 10.94 9.46 65.99
C ALA A 125 11.21 10.76 65.18
N PRO A 126 10.53 10.96 64.04
CA PRO A 126 10.70 12.16 63.23
C PRO A 126 10.40 13.42 64.03
N ASP A 127 11.24 14.44 63.89
CA ASP A 127 11.07 15.75 64.53
C ASP A 127 9.89 16.50 63.88
N LEU A 128 8.79 16.64 64.63
CA LEU A 128 7.56 17.31 64.18
C LEU A 128 7.50 18.79 64.57
N SER A 129 8.62 19.38 65.03
CA SER A 129 8.67 20.77 65.50
C SER A 129 8.25 21.80 64.43
N ASP A 130 8.33 21.46 63.15
CA ASP A 130 7.91 22.31 62.02
C ASP A 130 6.38 22.39 61.84
N LEU A 131 5.62 21.43 62.38
CA LEU A 131 4.16 21.41 62.32
C LEU A 131 3.50 22.08 63.54
N GLU A 132 4.25 22.30 64.62
CA GLU A 132 3.74 22.89 65.87
C GLU A 132 3.89 24.43 65.92
N THR A 133 4.49 25.02 64.89
CA THR A 133 4.55 26.48 64.75
C THR A 133 3.19 27.01 64.27
N ALA A 134 2.37 27.49 65.22
CA ALA A 134 1.13 28.20 64.93
C ALA A 134 1.40 29.42 64.04
N ARG A 135 0.98 29.37 62.77
CA ARG A 135 0.95 30.55 61.89
C ARG A 135 -0.07 31.56 62.44
N PRO A 136 0.27 32.86 62.57
CA PRO A 136 -0.72 33.87 62.90
C PRO A 136 -1.77 33.96 61.78
N PRO A 137 -3.06 34.17 62.11
CA PRO A 137 -4.10 34.27 61.10
C PRO A 137 -3.84 35.48 60.20
N VAL A 138 -3.93 35.26 58.89
CA VAL A 138 -3.91 36.32 57.88
C VAL A 138 -5.36 36.74 57.66
N ASP A 139 -5.71 37.99 57.96
CA ASP A 139 -7.02 38.55 57.70
C ASP A 139 -7.26 38.66 56.18
N VAL A 140 -8.02 37.73 55.62
CA VAL A 140 -8.55 37.84 54.26
C VAL A 140 -9.91 38.54 54.33
N ALA A 141 -9.99 39.73 53.75
CA ALA A 141 -11.24 40.46 53.60
C ALA A 141 -12.15 39.73 52.58
N THR A 142 -12.96 38.80 53.06
CA THR A 142 -14.06 38.22 52.28
C THR A 142 -15.24 39.17 52.29
N ILE A 143 -15.52 39.79 51.14
CA ILE A 143 -16.82 40.39 50.86
C ILE A 143 -17.76 39.25 50.46
N ALA A 144 -18.59 38.79 51.41
CA ALA A 144 -19.69 37.86 51.16
C ALA A 144 -21.04 38.56 51.46
N PRO A 145 -22.11 38.32 50.67
CA PRO A 145 -23.41 38.94 50.88
C PRO A 145 -24.11 38.35 52.10
N VAL A 146 -24.74 39.22 52.89
CA VAL A 146 -25.56 38.87 54.06
C VAL A 146 -26.87 38.20 53.61
N PRO A 147 -27.22 36.99 54.08
CA PRO A 147 -28.56 36.44 53.87
C PRO A 147 -29.59 37.18 54.73
N GLN A 148 -30.66 37.65 54.10
CA GLN A 148 -31.82 38.20 54.79
C GLN A 148 -32.61 37.07 55.46
N ALA A 149 -32.96 37.28 56.73
CA ALA A 149 -33.82 36.38 57.49
C ALA A 149 -35.25 36.39 56.91
N PRO A 150 -35.92 35.23 56.77
CA PRO A 150 -37.32 35.17 56.42
C PRO A 150 -38.20 35.58 57.62
N ASP A 151 -39.29 36.26 57.29
CA ASP A 151 -40.35 36.69 58.20
C ASP A 151 -40.92 35.55 59.04
N ALA A 152 -41.23 35.87 60.30
CA ALA A 152 -41.84 34.98 61.26
C ALA A 152 -43.27 34.62 60.85
N GLU A 153 -43.47 33.35 60.45
CA GLU A 153 -44.78 32.77 60.24
C GLU A 153 -45.26 32.03 61.50
N VAL A 154 -46.55 32.19 61.75
CA VAL A 154 -47.31 31.87 62.96
C VAL A 154 -47.35 30.36 63.25
N ALA A 155 -47.00 29.96 64.48
CA ALA A 155 -47.31 28.63 65.02
C ALA A 155 -48.54 28.70 65.95
N PRO A 156 -49.48 27.73 65.90
CA PRO A 156 -50.76 27.80 66.59
C PRO A 156 -50.70 27.36 68.07
N ASP A 157 -51.68 27.88 68.82
CA ASP A 157 -51.98 27.66 70.24
C ASP A 157 -51.87 26.20 70.73
N THR A 158 -51.12 26.00 71.82
CA THR A 158 -51.30 24.86 72.72
C THR A 158 -52.15 25.28 73.93
N PRO A 159 -53.26 24.59 74.25
CA PRO A 159 -54.12 24.98 75.35
C PRO A 159 -53.48 24.71 76.72
N ARG A 160 -53.47 25.75 77.55
CA ARG A 160 -53.26 25.72 79.00
C ARG A 160 -54.42 24.95 79.65
N THR A 161 -54.15 23.75 80.17
CA THR A 161 -55.10 23.05 81.04
C THR A 161 -54.98 23.59 82.46
N GLU A 162 -55.78 24.60 82.77
CA GLU A 162 -56.28 24.83 84.12
C GLU A 162 -57.39 23.80 84.40
N ALA A 163 -57.17 22.92 85.38
CA ALA A 163 -58.23 22.14 86.00
C ALA A 163 -57.86 21.89 87.46
N THR A 164 -58.09 22.91 88.29
CA THR A 164 -58.19 22.76 89.74
C THR A 164 -59.50 22.04 90.04
N PRO A 165 -59.52 20.84 90.65
CA PRO A 165 -60.76 20.21 91.04
C PRO A 165 -61.32 20.89 92.30
N ASP A 166 -62.49 21.49 92.13
CA ASP A 166 -63.41 21.90 93.17
C ASP A 166 -63.79 20.67 94.02
N THR A 167 -63.13 20.49 95.16
CA THR A 167 -63.50 19.47 96.14
C THR A 167 -64.24 20.14 97.28
N ALA A 168 -65.56 20.04 97.20
CA ALA A 168 -66.51 20.31 98.26
C ALA A 168 -66.02 19.72 99.59
N ALA A 169 -65.95 20.58 100.60
CA ALA A 169 -65.70 20.19 101.98
C ALA A 169 -66.78 19.20 102.46
N PRO A 170 -66.45 17.96 102.86
CA PRO A 170 -67.40 17.13 103.57
C PRO A 170 -67.65 17.72 104.97
N ALA A 171 -68.93 17.85 105.30
CA ALA A 171 -69.42 18.23 106.62
C ALA A 171 -68.75 17.39 107.70
N ARG A 172 -68.15 18.08 108.68
CA ARG A 172 -67.63 17.52 109.93
C ARG A 172 -68.80 16.83 110.66
N PRO A 173 -68.78 15.50 110.87
CA PRO A 173 -69.77 14.86 111.73
C PRO A 173 -69.52 15.25 113.18
N ASP A 174 -70.60 15.36 113.94
CA ASP A 174 -70.64 15.62 115.38
C ASP A 174 -69.59 14.78 116.12
N GLN A 175 -68.75 15.46 116.90
CA GLN A 175 -67.87 14.77 117.84
C GLN A 175 -68.74 14.09 118.91
N PRO A 176 -68.62 12.77 119.12
CA PRO A 176 -69.29 12.11 120.22
C PRO A 176 -68.70 12.63 121.54
N VAL A 177 -69.58 13.09 122.42
CA VAL A 177 -69.26 13.38 123.83
C VAL A 177 -68.67 12.11 124.44
N THR A 178 -67.36 12.11 124.72
CA THR A 178 -66.70 11.00 125.40
C THR A 178 -67.35 10.78 126.78
N PRO A 179 -67.83 9.58 127.13
CA PRO A 179 -68.28 9.30 128.48
C PRO A 179 -67.08 9.40 129.43
N ARG A 180 -67.20 10.21 130.49
CA ARG A 180 -66.25 10.20 131.60
C ARG A 180 -66.24 8.80 132.22
N SER A 181 -65.12 8.10 132.09
CA SER A 181 -64.83 6.86 132.82
C SER A 181 -64.92 7.11 134.33
N ALA A 182 -65.73 6.31 135.03
CA ALA A 182 -65.93 6.34 136.49
C ALA A 182 -64.77 5.74 137.31
N LEU A 183 -63.57 5.66 136.72
CA LEU A 183 -62.33 5.17 137.34
C LEU A 183 -61.18 6.19 137.20
N ALA A 184 -61.50 7.48 137.05
CA ALA A 184 -60.50 8.54 137.15
C ALA A 184 -60.15 8.76 138.63
N LEU A 185 -58.95 8.36 139.02
CA LEU A 185 -58.39 8.63 140.34
C LEU A 185 -58.25 10.15 140.55
N ASP A 186 -59.14 10.74 141.34
CA ASP A 186 -59.20 12.16 141.74
C ASP A 186 -57.98 12.65 142.56
N ARG A 187 -56.90 11.86 142.65
CA ARG A 187 -55.67 12.18 143.38
C ARG A 187 -54.46 11.66 142.64
N SER A 188 -54.19 12.28 141.49
CA SER A 188 -52.87 12.25 140.88
C SER A 188 -52.28 13.65 141.09
N ALA A 189 -51.14 13.76 141.76
CA ALA A 189 -50.42 15.03 141.82
C ALA A 189 -50.19 15.54 140.38
N PRO A 190 -50.41 16.82 140.08
CA PRO A 190 -50.11 17.34 138.77
C PRO A 190 -48.64 17.01 138.45
N PRO A 191 -48.33 16.52 137.23
CA PRO A 191 -46.94 16.37 136.84
C PRO A 191 -46.24 17.73 137.02
N PRO A 192 -44.98 17.77 137.45
CA PRO A 192 -44.27 19.04 137.63
C PRO A 192 -44.41 19.87 136.35
N ASP A 193 -44.72 21.17 136.52
CA ASP A 193 -44.87 22.09 135.41
C ASP A 193 -43.66 21.96 134.48
N ARG A 194 -43.93 21.69 133.20
CA ARG A 194 -42.87 21.62 132.18
C ARG A 194 -42.10 22.94 132.21
N PRO A 195 -40.76 22.92 132.11
CA PRO A 195 -39.98 24.15 132.06
C PRO A 195 -40.48 25.02 130.90
N ALA A 196 -40.71 26.31 131.19
CA ALA A 196 -41.14 27.29 130.20
C ALA A 196 -40.16 27.31 129.01
N GLY A 197 -40.66 27.24 127.77
CA GLY A 197 -39.83 27.25 126.56
C GLY A 197 -39.48 25.87 125.98
N LEU A 198 -39.76 24.74 126.67
CA LEU A 198 -39.41 23.41 126.18
C LEU A 198 -40.15 23.03 124.89
N ARG A 199 -41.42 23.46 124.74
CA ARG A 199 -42.22 23.18 123.55
C ARG A 199 -41.64 23.93 122.34
N GLU A 200 -41.29 25.19 122.54
CA GLU A 200 -40.68 26.07 121.55
C GLU A 200 -39.31 25.53 121.13
N ALA A 201 -38.48 25.08 122.09
CA ALA A 201 -37.19 24.46 121.81
C ALA A 201 -37.31 23.14 121.02
N VAL A 202 -38.28 22.28 121.37
CA VAL A 202 -38.53 21.01 120.63
C VAL A 202 -39.08 21.28 119.23
N VAL A 203 -39.91 22.31 119.04
CA VAL A 203 -40.41 22.72 117.72
C VAL A 203 -39.26 23.28 116.88
N ALA A 204 -38.46 24.19 117.42
CA ALA A 204 -37.29 24.76 116.73
C ALA A 204 -36.26 23.67 116.34
N ALA A 205 -35.99 22.71 117.23
CA ALA A 205 -35.11 21.58 116.92
C ALA A 205 -35.67 20.68 115.81
N ARG A 206 -37.00 20.46 115.77
CA ARG A 206 -37.65 19.71 114.68
C ARG A 206 -37.64 20.47 113.36
N GLU A 207 -37.81 21.79 113.39
CA GLU A 207 -37.74 22.63 112.19
C GLU A 207 -36.31 22.69 111.65
N ALA A 208 -35.30 22.82 112.51
CA ALA A 208 -33.89 22.72 112.12
C ALA A 208 -33.58 21.35 111.49
N ALA A 209 -34.01 20.24 112.12
CA ALA A 209 -33.83 18.90 111.57
C ALA A 209 -34.56 18.70 110.23
N ARG A 210 -35.73 19.32 110.03
CA ARG A 210 -36.45 19.32 108.75
C ARG A 210 -35.73 20.14 107.68
N ALA A 211 -35.17 21.29 108.06
CA ALA A 211 -34.38 22.12 107.15
C ALA A 211 -33.10 21.39 106.70
N GLU A 212 -32.39 20.76 107.63
CA GLU A 212 -31.22 19.92 107.32
C GLU A 212 -31.60 18.73 106.43
N ALA A 213 -32.71 18.05 106.72
CA ALA A 213 -33.21 16.96 105.87
C ALA A 213 -33.63 17.44 104.46
N ALA A 214 -34.18 18.64 104.35
CA ALA A 214 -34.54 19.24 103.05
C ALA A 214 -33.29 19.60 102.23
N VAL A 215 -32.25 20.15 102.87
CA VAL A 215 -30.95 20.41 102.22
C VAL A 215 -30.31 19.10 101.76
N ALA A 216 -30.28 18.08 102.61
CA ALA A 216 -29.75 16.76 102.25
C ALA A 216 -30.55 16.07 101.13
N ALA A 217 -31.88 16.25 101.10
CA ALA A 217 -32.72 15.74 100.01
C ALA A 217 -32.43 16.47 98.69
N ALA A 218 -32.31 17.80 98.71
CA ALA A 218 -31.96 18.60 97.54
C ALA A 218 -30.54 18.26 97.03
N GLU A 219 -29.59 17.99 97.91
CA GLU A 219 -28.24 17.55 97.53
C GLU A 219 -28.27 16.16 96.88
N ARG A 220 -29.03 15.21 97.42
CA ARG A 220 -29.21 13.88 96.81
C ARG A 220 -29.86 13.96 95.43
N GLU A 221 -30.86 14.81 95.26
CA GLU A 221 -31.51 15.04 93.97
C GLU A 221 -30.52 15.63 92.95
N ARG A 222 -29.73 16.64 93.34
CA ARG A 222 -28.67 17.20 92.48
C ARG A 222 -27.64 16.16 92.06
N LEU A 223 -27.20 15.32 92.99
CA LEU A 223 -26.24 14.24 92.69
C LEU A 223 -26.86 13.18 91.76
N ALA A 224 -28.14 12.84 91.95
CA ALA A 224 -28.85 11.91 91.05
C ALA A 224 -29.02 12.49 89.64
N THR A 225 -29.37 13.77 89.52
CA THR A 225 -29.45 14.45 88.20
C THR A 225 -28.07 14.54 87.55
N ALA A 226 -27.01 14.83 88.30
CA ALA A 226 -25.65 14.86 87.78
C ALA A 226 -25.18 13.47 87.31
N ALA A 227 -25.52 12.41 88.05
CA ALA A 227 -25.24 11.03 87.65
C ALA A 227 -25.98 10.63 86.37
N GLN A 228 -27.28 10.96 86.26
CA GLN A 228 -28.07 10.70 85.06
C GLN A 228 -27.52 11.46 83.85
N ALA A 229 -27.13 12.72 84.01
CA ALA A 229 -26.57 13.52 82.92
C ALA A 229 -25.22 12.96 82.42
N GLU A 230 -24.43 12.33 83.29
CA GLU A 230 -23.19 11.66 82.89
C GLU A 230 -23.48 10.33 82.16
N GLU A 231 -24.46 9.55 82.63
CA GLU A 231 -24.93 8.34 81.94
C GLU A 231 -25.48 8.66 80.53
N ASP A 232 -26.32 9.69 80.41
CA ASP A 232 -26.87 10.13 79.13
C ASP A 232 -25.75 10.61 78.18
N ARG A 233 -24.72 11.28 78.73
CA ARG A 233 -23.55 11.70 77.94
C ARG A 233 -22.76 10.48 77.44
N GLN A 234 -22.52 9.49 78.29
CA GLN A 234 -21.83 8.26 77.91
C GLN A 234 -22.63 7.47 76.87
N ALA A 235 -23.96 7.40 77.03
CA ALA A 235 -24.84 6.77 76.05
C ALA A 235 -24.83 7.51 74.70
N ALA A 236 -24.78 8.85 74.71
CA ALA A 236 -24.67 9.66 73.50
C ALA A 236 -23.34 9.45 72.77
N ILE A 237 -22.22 9.36 73.51
CA ILE A 237 -20.89 9.06 72.95
C ILE A 237 -20.90 7.65 72.34
N ALA A 238 -21.37 6.64 73.07
CA ALA A 238 -21.44 5.26 72.57
C ALA A 238 -22.35 5.13 71.33
N ALA A 239 -23.45 5.89 71.28
CA ALA A 239 -24.32 5.93 70.12
C ALA A 239 -23.66 6.59 68.91
N ALA A 240 -22.88 7.66 69.11
CA ALA A 240 -22.11 8.31 68.04
C ALA A 240 -21.02 7.38 67.49
N GLU A 241 -20.26 6.71 68.37
CA GLU A 241 -19.25 5.71 67.97
C GLU A 241 -19.87 4.54 67.19
N ALA A 242 -21.04 4.06 67.62
CA ALA A 242 -21.76 3.01 66.92
C ALA A 242 -22.25 3.44 65.53
N GLN A 243 -22.67 4.70 65.38
CA GLN A 243 -23.04 5.27 64.08
C GLN A 243 -21.82 5.39 63.15
N GLU A 244 -20.69 5.87 63.65
CA GLU A 244 -19.46 5.97 62.88
C GLU A 244 -18.98 4.58 62.42
N ALA A 245 -18.98 3.59 63.32
CA ALA A 245 -18.63 2.22 62.96
C ALA A 245 -19.60 1.60 61.94
N ALA A 246 -20.90 1.95 61.99
CA ALA A 246 -21.87 1.51 61.00
C ALA A 246 -21.61 2.15 59.62
N GLN A 247 -21.32 3.46 59.58
CA GLN A 247 -20.97 4.18 58.36
C GLN A 247 -19.67 3.63 57.75
N GLU A 248 -18.66 3.33 58.57
CA GLU A 248 -17.41 2.75 58.09
C GLU A 248 -17.62 1.36 57.49
N ARG A 249 -18.47 0.51 58.11
CA ARG A 249 -18.83 -0.80 57.56
C ARG A 249 -19.57 -0.68 56.23
N GLU A 250 -20.48 0.27 56.12
CA GLU A 250 -21.20 0.54 54.87
C GLU A 250 -20.25 1.05 53.77
N ALA A 251 -19.34 1.97 54.11
CA ALA A 251 -18.32 2.47 53.19
C ALA A 251 -17.38 1.34 52.72
N ARG A 252 -16.92 0.48 53.62
CA ARG A 252 -16.11 -0.71 53.27
C ARG A 252 -16.89 -1.68 52.37
N ALA A 253 -18.16 -1.93 52.65
CA ALA A 253 -19.01 -2.78 51.82
C ALA A 253 -19.26 -2.16 50.43
N ALA A 254 -19.45 -0.84 50.35
CA ALA A 254 -19.59 -0.13 49.08
C ALA A 254 -18.28 -0.15 48.27
N ALA A 255 -17.13 0.04 48.91
CA ALA A 255 -15.82 -0.07 48.27
C ALA A 255 -15.56 -1.48 47.72
N ALA A 256 -15.88 -2.53 48.48
CA ALA A 256 -15.74 -3.91 48.02
C ALA A 256 -16.63 -4.22 46.81
N ARG A 257 -17.89 -3.74 46.81
CA ARG A 257 -18.79 -3.87 45.64
C ARG A 257 -18.24 -3.14 44.42
N ALA A 258 -17.72 -1.92 44.60
CA ALA A 258 -17.13 -1.15 43.50
C ALA A 258 -15.87 -1.83 42.93
N GLU A 259 -15.06 -2.48 43.77
CA GLU A 259 -13.91 -3.27 43.33
C GLU A 259 -14.34 -4.51 42.53
N GLU A 260 -15.36 -5.24 43.00
CA GLU A 260 -15.92 -6.38 42.28
C GLU A 260 -16.49 -5.98 40.91
N GLU A 261 -17.22 -4.87 40.84
CA GLU A 261 -17.75 -4.33 39.59
C GLU A 261 -16.63 -3.93 38.62
N ARG A 262 -15.56 -3.30 39.11
CA ARG A 262 -14.37 -2.98 38.30
C ARG A 262 -13.67 -4.24 37.80
N ALA A 263 -13.53 -5.25 38.65
CA ALA A 263 -12.94 -6.53 38.26
C ALA A 263 -13.80 -7.26 37.21
N ALA A 264 -15.12 -7.22 37.34
CA ALA A 264 -16.06 -7.78 36.36
C ALA A 264 -15.99 -7.03 35.03
N ALA A 265 -15.94 -5.69 35.06
CA ALA A 265 -15.79 -4.86 33.87
C ALA A 265 -14.46 -5.15 33.14
N ALA A 266 -13.35 -5.25 33.89
CA ALA A 266 -12.03 -5.57 33.33
C ALA A 266 -12.00 -6.97 32.69
N ARG A 267 -12.65 -7.97 33.31
CA ARG A 267 -12.79 -9.32 32.71
C ARG A 267 -13.60 -9.27 31.41
N ALA A 268 -14.73 -8.57 31.41
CA ALA A 268 -15.57 -8.41 30.22
C ALA A 268 -14.87 -7.65 29.08
N GLU A 269 -14.00 -6.70 29.42
CA GLU A 269 -13.14 -6.01 28.44
C GLU A 269 -12.05 -6.93 27.90
N ALA A 270 -11.39 -7.71 28.76
CA ALA A 270 -10.39 -8.69 28.35
C ALA A 270 -10.96 -9.76 27.40
N GLU A 271 -12.16 -10.27 27.69
CA GLU A 271 -12.88 -11.21 26.82
C GLU A 271 -13.21 -10.59 25.46
N ARG A 272 -13.74 -9.35 25.44
CA ARG A 272 -13.99 -8.61 24.20
C ARG A 272 -12.71 -8.37 23.39
N ALA A 273 -11.62 -8.03 24.06
CA ALA A 273 -10.31 -7.86 23.40
C ALA A 273 -9.78 -9.18 22.83
N GLU A 274 -10.00 -10.31 23.50
CA GLU A 274 -9.63 -11.62 22.98
C GLU A 274 -10.49 -12.02 21.77
N GLU A 275 -11.81 -11.80 21.84
CA GLU A 275 -12.70 -12.03 20.71
C GLU A 275 -12.31 -11.17 19.50
N ALA A 276 -11.98 -9.90 19.71
CA ALA A 276 -11.50 -9.01 18.66
C ALA A 276 -10.20 -9.55 18.02
N ARG A 277 -9.22 -9.98 18.83
CA ARG A 277 -7.99 -10.61 18.32
C ARG A 277 -8.26 -11.88 17.52
N ARG A 278 -9.19 -12.73 17.98
CA ARG A 278 -9.59 -13.95 17.26
C ARG A 278 -10.29 -13.61 15.95
N ALA A 279 -11.15 -12.61 15.94
CA ALA A 279 -11.84 -12.14 14.73
C ALA A 279 -10.85 -11.54 13.73
N GLU A 280 -9.86 -10.78 14.18
CA GLU A 280 -8.79 -10.26 13.32
C GLU A 280 -7.93 -11.39 12.75
N ALA A 281 -7.51 -12.35 13.57
CA ALA A 281 -6.75 -13.52 13.10
C ALA A 281 -7.53 -14.32 12.04
N ALA A 282 -8.84 -14.53 12.25
CA ALA A 282 -9.70 -15.18 11.27
C ALA A 282 -9.83 -14.38 9.96
N ARG A 283 -9.89 -13.05 10.02
CA ARG A 283 -9.87 -12.18 8.82
C ARG A 283 -8.55 -12.31 8.07
N GLN A 284 -7.42 -12.26 8.77
CA GLN A 284 -6.10 -12.42 8.16
C GLN A 284 -5.93 -13.82 7.52
N GLU A 285 -6.45 -14.88 8.16
CA GLU A 285 -6.46 -16.23 7.60
C GLU A 285 -7.34 -16.30 6.33
N ALA A 286 -8.52 -15.71 6.36
CA ALA A 286 -9.41 -15.66 5.20
C ALA A 286 -8.79 -14.90 4.03
N GLU A 287 -8.11 -13.78 4.28
CA GLU A 287 -7.39 -13.02 3.26
C GLU A 287 -6.22 -13.83 2.68
N ARG A 288 -5.45 -14.53 3.52
CA ARG A 288 -4.36 -15.42 3.05
C ARG A 288 -4.92 -16.56 2.20
N ALA A 289 -6.03 -17.17 2.61
CA ALA A 289 -6.69 -18.23 1.84
C ALA A 289 -7.21 -17.70 0.49
N GLU A 290 -7.77 -16.49 0.44
CA GLU A 290 -8.19 -15.87 -0.81
C GLU A 290 -6.99 -15.53 -1.72
N ALA A 291 -5.91 -14.99 -1.15
CA ALA A 291 -4.68 -14.71 -1.88
C ALA A 291 -4.07 -15.99 -2.48
N GLN A 292 -4.11 -17.11 -1.74
CA GLN A 292 -3.70 -18.42 -2.23
C GLN A 292 -4.58 -18.90 -3.39
N ARG A 293 -5.91 -18.83 -3.26
CA ARG A 293 -6.83 -19.18 -4.35
C ARG A 293 -6.58 -18.35 -5.61
N ARG A 294 -6.42 -17.02 -5.46
CA ARG A 294 -6.08 -16.12 -6.58
C ARG A 294 -4.72 -16.46 -7.19
N ALA A 295 -3.74 -16.88 -6.39
CA ALA A 295 -2.43 -17.28 -6.89
C ALA A 295 -2.50 -18.61 -7.66
N GLU A 296 -3.29 -19.58 -7.17
CA GLU A 296 -3.54 -20.85 -7.87
C GLU A 296 -4.27 -20.62 -9.19
N GLU A 297 -5.29 -19.76 -9.21
CA GLU A 297 -6.01 -19.40 -10.44
C GLU A 297 -5.07 -18.76 -11.47
N ARG A 298 -4.22 -17.82 -11.05
CA ARG A 298 -3.19 -17.22 -11.94
C ARG A 298 -2.22 -18.27 -12.47
N ARG A 299 -1.81 -19.24 -11.65
CA ARG A 299 -0.94 -20.35 -12.09
C ARG A 299 -1.65 -21.26 -13.09
N ALA A 300 -2.91 -21.58 -12.85
CA ALA A 300 -3.72 -22.37 -13.77
C ALA A 300 -3.96 -21.64 -15.10
N GLU A 301 -4.20 -20.33 -15.07
CA GLU A 301 -4.31 -19.52 -16.28
C GLU A 301 -2.98 -19.44 -17.04
N ALA A 302 -1.86 -19.22 -16.35
CA ALA A 302 -0.53 -19.24 -16.95
C ALA A 302 -0.22 -20.59 -17.62
N ALA A 303 -0.55 -21.70 -16.95
CA ALA A 303 -0.39 -23.04 -17.53
C ALA A 303 -1.25 -23.24 -18.79
N ARG A 304 -2.50 -22.78 -18.79
CA ARG A 304 -3.37 -22.82 -19.99
C ARG A 304 -2.79 -22.00 -21.14
N ARG A 305 -2.27 -20.79 -20.86
CA ARG A 305 -1.62 -19.95 -21.88
C ARG A 305 -0.37 -20.60 -22.43
N GLU A 306 0.41 -21.28 -21.59
CA GLU A 306 1.60 -22.01 -22.03
C GLU A 306 1.22 -23.20 -22.92
N GLU A 307 0.18 -23.97 -22.58
CA GLU A 307 -0.35 -25.05 -23.40
C GLU A 307 -0.86 -24.54 -24.76
N GLU A 308 -1.62 -23.43 -24.76
CA GLU A 308 -2.10 -22.80 -25.99
C GLU A 308 -0.94 -22.32 -26.88
N ALA A 309 0.08 -21.70 -26.28
CA ALA A 309 1.28 -21.27 -27.00
C ALA A 309 2.06 -22.46 -27.58
N ARG A 310 2.17 -23.56 -26.85
CA ARG A 310 2.79 -24.82 -27.35
C ARG A 310 1.98 -25.38 -28.52
N ALA A 311 0.66 -25.46 -28.39
CA ALA A 311 -0.22 -25.93 -29.46
C ALA A 311 -0.16 -25.02 -30.70
N GLU A 312 -0.06 -23.71 -30.52
CA GLU A 312 0.13 -22.77 -31.64
C GLU A 312 1.49 -22.95 -32.31
N ALA A 313 2.57 -23.11 -31.53
CA ALA A 313 3.90 -23.37 -32.06
C ALA A 313 3.94 -24.67 -32.90
N GLU A 314 3.31 -25.75 -32.40
CA GLU A 314 3.18 -27.00 -33.13
C GLU A 314 2.38 -26.82 -34.44
N ARG A 315 1.26 -26.06 -34.41
CA ARG A 315 0.50 -25.75 -35.63
C ARG A 315 1.35 -24.99 -36.65
N ARG A 316 2.08 -23.96 -36.22
CA ARG A 316 2.98 -23.18 -37.10
C ARG A 316 4.08 -24.05 -37.69
N GLU A 317 4.62 -24.99 -36.91
CA GLU A 317 5.60 -25.95 -37.43
C GLU A 317 4.98 -26.90 -38.45
N GLN A 318 3.79 -27.45 -38.19
CA GLN A 318 3.08 -28.30 -39.14
C GLN A 318 2.75 -27.56 -40.44
N GLU A 319 2.33 -26.30 -40.36
CA GLU A 319 2.11 -25.44 -41.53
C GLU A 319 3.40 -25.20 -42.31
N ARG A 320 4.52 -24.92 -41.63
CA ARG A 320 5.84 -24.79 -42.26
C ARG A 320 6.24 -26.06 -43.00
N LEU A 321 6.12 -27.22 -42.35
CA LEU A 321 6.42 -28.52 -42.96
C LEU A 321 5.48 -28.82 -44.14
N ALA A 322 4.20 -28.46 -44.05
CA ALA A 322 3.26 -28.63 -45.14
C ALA A 322 3.58 -27.69 -46.32
N ALA A 323 3.98 -26.45 -46.04
CA ALA A 323 4.41 -25.50 -47.06
C ALA A 323 5.70 -25.98 -47.75
N GLU A 324 6.65 -26.52 -47.00
CA GLU A 324 7.89 -27.10 -47.54
C GLU A 324 7.59 -28.29 -48.47
N ARG A 325 6.72 -29.22 -48.06
CA ARG A 325 6.29 -30.32 -48.92
C ARG A 325 5.62 -29.83 -50.21
N ARG A 326 4.71 -28.85 -50.11
CA ARG A 326 4.07 -28.25 -51.29
C ARG A 326 5.08 -27.57 -52.22
N ALA A 327 6.06 -26.86 -51.67
CA ALA A 327 7.12 -26.23 -52.45
C ALA A 327 7.99 -27.28 -53.14
N GLU A 328 8.29 -28.40 -52.48
CA GLU A 328 9.00 -29.52 -53.10
C GLU A 328 8.19 -30.17 -54.22
N GLU A 329 6.91 -30.44 -54.00
CA GLU A 329 6.00 -30.95 -55.04
C GLU A 329 5.92 -30.01 -56.24
N GLN A 330 5.83 -28.70 -56.01
CA GLN A 330 5.86 -27.69 -57.08
C GLN A 330 7.17 -27.70 -57.85
N ARG A 331 8.32 -27.79 -57.17
CA ARG A 331 9.63 -27.90 -57.83
C ARG A 331 9.72 -29.16 -58.69
N ARG A 332 9.27 -30.30 -58.18
CA ARG A 332 9.23 -31.57 -58.93
C ARG A 332 8.30 -31.47 -60.13
N ALA A 333 7.13 -30.87 -59.98
CA ALA A 333 6.19 -30.66 -61.08
C ALA A 333 6.76 -29.71 -62.14
N GLU A 334 7.44 -28.63 -61.75
CA GLU A 334 8.11 -27.72 -62.68
C GLU A 334 9.25 -28.42 -63.42
N GLU A 335 10.07 -29.22 -62.72
CA GLU A 335 11.13 -30.00 -63.35
C GLU A 335 10.58 -31.00 -64.36
N GLN A 336 9.47 -31.67 -64.03
CA GLN A 336 8.75 -32.55 -64.96
C GLN A 336 8.27 -31.80 -66.20
N ARG A 337 7.62 -30.64 -66.03
CA ARG A 337 7.21 -29.81 -67.19
C ARG A 337 8.39 -29.40 -68.04
N ARG A 338 9.50 -28.93 -67.43
CA ARG A 338 10.72 -28.58 -68.16
C ARG A 338 11.31 -29.79 -68.89
N ALA A 339 11.23 -30.99 -68.30
CA ALA A 339 11.68 -32.22 -68.94
C ALA A 339 10.79 -32.62 -70.13
N GLU A 340 9.47 -32.47 -70.00
CA GLU A 340 8.51 -32.67 -71.09
C GLU A 340 8.71 -31.65 -72.21
N GLU A 341 8.90 -30.37 -71.89
CA GLU A 341 9.22 -29.32 -72.87
C GLU A 341 10.50 -29.64 -73.64
N ARG A 342 11.58 -30.06 -72.94
CA ARG A 342 12.82 -30.50 -73.58
C ARG A 342 12.61 -31.71 -74.49
N ARG A 343 11.79 -32.69 -74.08
CA ARG A 343 11.47 -33.85 -74.92
C ARG A 343 10.69 -33.45 -76.17
N ALA A 344 9.68 -32.59 -76.01
CA ALA A 344 8.89 -32.08 -77.13
C ALA A 344 9.73 -31.20 -78.07
N GLU A 345 10.71 -30.46 -77.55
CA GLU A 345 11.68 -29.73 -78.38
C GLU A 345 12.62 -30.68 -79.12
N GLN A 346 13.16 -31.71 -78.45
CA GLN A 346 13.97 -32.74 -79.11
C GLN A 346 13.20 -33.47 -80.21
N GLU A 347 11.94 -33.81 -79.98
CA GLU A 347 11.07 -34.42 -80.98
C GLU A 347 10.84 -33.48 -82.17
N ARG A 348 10.55 -32.19 -81.92
CA ARG A 348 10.45 -31.17 -82.97
C ARG A 348 11.73 -31.03 -83.78
N LEU A 349 12.90 -31.02 -83.12
CA LEU A 349 14.19 -30.96 -83.81
C LEU A 349 14.46 -32.22 -84.63
N ALA A 350 14.09 -33.40 -84.12
CA ALA A 350 14.18 -34.66 -84.86
C ALA A 350 13.24 -34.69 -86.07
N ASP A 351 12.03 -34.14 -85.96
CA ASP A 351 11.10 -33.98 -87.07
C ASP A 351 11.66 -33.07 -88.15
N ILE A 352 12.22 -31.91 -87.76
CA ILE A 352 12.88 -30.99 -88.68
C ILE A 352 14.06 -31.69 -89.38
N ALA A 353 14.89 -32.43 -88.64
CA ALA A 353 16.01 -33.19 -89.22
C ALA A 353 15.52 -34.22 -90.25
N ARG A 354 14.44 -34.98 -89.94
CA ARG A 354 13.82 -35.91 -90.88
C ARG A 354 13.29 -35.22 -92.13
N GLN A 355 12.68 -34.03 -92.00
CA GLN A 355 12.22 -33.26 -93.15
C GLN A 355 13.39 -32.80 -94.03
N ILE A 356 14.48 -32.34 -93.43
CA ILE A 356 15.69 -31.95 -94.18
C ILE A 356 16.25 -33.16 -94.94
N GLU A 357 16.36 -34.33 -94.29
CA GLU A 357 16.81 -35.56 -94.95
C GLU A 357 15.87 -35.97 -96.08
N GLU A 358 14.54 -35.92 -95.89
CA GLU A 358 13.57 -36.21 -96.95
C GLU A 358 13.67 -35.22 -98.12
N GLU A 359 13.83 -33.93 -97.85
CA GLU A 359 14.02 -32.90 -98.88
C GLU A 359 15.32 -33.11 -99.65
N GLU A 360 16.40 -33.48 -98.95
CA GLU A 360 17.67 -33.83 -99.57
C GLU A 360 17.55 -35.08 -100.44
N GLN A 361 16.88 -36.13 -99.97
CA GLN A 361 16.58 -37.32 -100.77
C GLN A 361 15.75 -36.98 -102.01
N ARG A 362 14.74 -36.11 -101.87
CA ARG A 362 13.96 -35.61 -103.02
C ARG A 362 14.82 -34.79 -103.97
N ARG A 363 15.76 -33.98 -103.47
CA ARG A 363 16.71 -33.22 -104.29
C ARG A 363 17.62 -34.17 -105.06
N LEU A 364 18.22 -35.15 -104.39
CA LEU A 364 19.08 -36.15 -105.01
C LEU A 364 18.31 -36.99 -106.05
N ALA A 365 17.06 -37.33 -105.79
CA ALA A 365 16.19 -38.02 -106.76
C ALA A 365 15.91 -37.16 -108.00
N ARG A 366 15.62 -35.86 -107.83
CA ARG A 366 15.46 -34.91 -108.94
C ARG A 366 16.76 -34.77 -109.75
N GLU A 367 17.90 -34.63 -109.09
CA GLU A 367 19.21 -34.58 -109.76
C GLU A 367 19.51 -35.87 -110.53
N ALA A 368 19.14 -37.03 -110.00
CA ALA A 368 19.29 -38.31 -110.70
C ALA A 368 18.39 -38.40 -111.94
N GLU A 369 17.13 -37.97 -111.84
CA GLU A 369 16.20 -37.91 -112.97
C GLU A 369 16.70 -36.93 -114.05
N GLU A 370 17.20 -35.75 -113.65
CA GLU A 370 17.81 -34.79 -114.57
C GLU A 370 19.05 -35.36 -115.28
N ARG A 371 19.90 -36.11 -114.57
CA ARG A 371 21.05 -36.82 -115.17
C ARG A 371 20.58 -37.87 -116.18
N GLU A 372 19.57 -38.66 -115.85
CA GLU A 372 19.00 -39.66 -116.76
C GLU A 372 18.42 -39.00 -118.03
N LEU A 373 17.69 -37.89 -117.87
CA LEU A 373 17.18 -37.11 -119.00
C LEU A 373 18.32 -36.50 -119.83
N ALA A 374 19.39 -36.04 -119.19
CA ALA A 374 20.58 -35.53 -119.88
C ALA A 374 21.28 -36.63 -120.68
N ASP A 375 21.43 -37.84 -120.13
CA ASP A 375 22.01 -38.99 -120.81
C ASP A 375 21.16 -39.42 -122.01
N ILE A 376 19.82 -39.43 -121.87
CA ILE A 376 18.90 -39.68 -122.99
C ILE A 376 19.07 -38.65 -124.10
N ARG A 377 19.15 -37.34 -123.75
CA ARG A 377 19.38 -36.27 -124.74
C ARG A 377 20.73 -36.41 -125.41
N ALA A 378 21.79 -36.73 -124.66
CA ALA A 378 23.13 -36.95 -125.20
C ALA A 378 23.16 -38.14 -126.15
N ALA A 379 22.49 -39.25 -125.82
CA ALA A 379 22.36 -40.40 -126.70
C ALA A 379 21.60 -40.07 -128.00
N ALA A 380 20.51 -39.30 -127.91
CA ALA A 380 19.76 -38.83 -129.07
C ALA A 380 20.60 -37.89 -129.97
N GLN A 381 21.37 -36.97 -129.38
CA GLN A 381 22.30 -36.10 -130.10
C GLN A 381 23.43 -36.89 -130.76
N ALA A 382 23.98 -37.90 -130.08
CA ALA A 382 25.00 -38.77 -130.64
C ALA A 382 24.47 -39.56 -131.84
N GLU A 383 23.21 -40.02 -131.78
CA GLU A 383 22.57 -40.70 -132.91
C GLU A 383 22.31 -39.74 -134.08
N LEU A 384 21.84 -38.52 -133.81
CA LEU A 384 21.72 -37.48 -134.84
C LEU A 384 23.08 -37.14 -135.47
N ALA A 385 24.15 -37.08 -134.66
CA ALA A 385 25.52 -36.88 -135.13
C ALA A 385 26.01 -38.04 -136.02
N ARG A 386 25.66 -39.29 -135.69
CA ARG A 386 25.95 -40.45 -136.55
C ARG A 386 25.19 -40.39 -137.88
N GLN A 387 23.92 -40.00 -137.85
CA GLN A 387 23.11 -39.86 -139.06
C GLN A 387 23.63 -38.74 -139.96
N THR A 388 23.98 -37.58 -139.40
CA THR A 388 24.59 -36.48 -140.14
C THR A 388 25.96 -36.87 -140.71
N ALA A 389 26.84 -37.53 -139.94
CA ALA A 389 28.12 -38.03 -140.45
C ALA A 389 27.94 -39.11 -141.54
N LEU A 390 26.88 -39.92 -141.47
CA LEU A 390 26.54 -40.86 -142.55
C LEU A 390 26.06 -40.11 -143.80
N ALA A 391 25.22 -39.09 -143.64
CA ALA A 391 24.77 -38.25 -144.74
C ALA A 391 25.92 -37.48 -145.39
N GLU A 392 26.86 -36.95 -144.61
CA GLU A 392 28.08 -36.30 -145.09
C GLU A 392 28.96 -37.28 -145.87
N ARG A 393 29.16 -38.52 -145.37
CA ARG A 393 29.90 -39.55 -146.10
C ARG A 393 29.23 -39.95 -147.41
N LEU A 394 27.90 -40.01 -147.46
CA LEU A 394 27.17 -40.24 -148.71
C LEU A 394 27.30 -39.06 -149.66
N ALA A 395 27.22 -37.82 -149.16
CA ALA A 395 27.43 -36.61 -149.95
C ALA A 395 28.88 -36.49 -150.46
N GLU A 396 29.86 -36.96 -149.69
CA GLU A 396 31.25 -37.05 -150.10
C GLU A 396 31.46 -38.16 -151.14
N GLN A 397 30.83 -39.33 -150.99
CA GLN A 397 30.80 -40.34 -152.06
C GLN A 397 30.15 -39.81 -153.35
N GLN A 398 29.05 -39.04 -153.24
CA GLN A 398 28.46 -38.36 -154.40
C GLN A 398 29.42 -37.34 -155.00
N ARG A 399 30.07 -36.49 -154.19
CA ARG A 399 31.11 -35.56 -154.68
C ARG A 399 32.26 -36.28 -155.35
N LEU A 400 32.69 -37.43 -154.84
CA LEU A 400 33.73 -38.25 -155.46
C LEU A 400 33.24 -38.93 -156.75
N GLN A 401 31.97 -39.30 -156.85
CA GLN A 401 31.35 -39.79 -158.10
C GLN A 401 31.23 -38.66 -159.13
N ASP A 402 30.83 -37.46 -158.72
CA ASP A 402 30.76 -36.26 -159.57
C ASP A 402 32.16 -35.82 -160.01
N ALA A 403 33.15 -35.89 -159.11
CA ALA A 403 34.56 -35.64 -159.44
C ALA A 403 35.14 -36.72 -160.37
N ALA A 404 34.72 -37.98 -160.22
CA ALA A 404 35.10 -39.06 -161.14
C ALA A 404 34.42 -38.92 -162.52
N GLN A 405 33.21 -38.36 -162.59
CA GLN A 405 32.54 -38.02 -163.85
C GLN A 405 33.15 -36.79 -164.53
N ASN A 406 33.66 -35.83 -163.75
CA ASN A 406 34.27 -34.60 -164.26
C ASN A 406 35.79 -34.68 -164.50
N ALA A 407 36.40 -35.87 -164.45
CA ALA A 407 37.84 -36.09 -164.67
C ALA A 407 38.18 -36.54 -166.11
N GLN A 408 37.62 -35.88 -167.12
CA GLN A 408 38.12 -35.84 -168.50
C GLN A 408 37.99 -34.40 -169.03
N GLU A 409 38.82 -33.47 -168.57
CA GLU A 409 39.39 -32.36 -169.36
C GLU A 409 40.31 -31.44 -168.54
N ALA A 410 41.52 -31.24 -169.08
CA ALA A 410 42.40 -30.05 -169.04
C ALA A 410 42.89 -29.41 -167.70
N THR A 411 44.15 -29.70 -167.36
CA THR A 411 45.37 -28.82 -167.28
C THR A 411 45.37 -27.38 -166.67
N PRO A 412 46.54 -26.88 -166.17
CA PRO A 412 46.69 -26.14 -164.91
C PRO A 412 47.15 -24.65 -165.02
N SER A 413 47.42 -24.00 -163.84
CA SER A 413 48.37 -22.88 -163.53
C SER A 413 47.71 -21.63 -162.82
N PRO A 414 48.43 -20.60 -162.29
CA PRO A 414 49.14 -20.57 -160.98
C PRO A 414 48.99 -19.24 -160.13
N VAL A 415 49.51 -19.25 -158.89
CA VAL A 415 49.99 -18.15 -157.97
C VAL A 415 49.04 -17.04 -157.43
N ASP A 416 49.10 -16.85 -156.09
CA ASP A 416 49.06 -15.62 -155.23
C ASP A 416 48.24 -15.95 -153.95
N GLY A 417 48.71 -15.82 -152.70
CA GLY A 417 49.62 -14.86 -152.11
C GLY A 417 48.83 -13.75 -151.41
N ASN A 418 48.52 -13.89 -150.09
CA ASN A 418 48.52 -12.81 -149.08
C ASN A 418 47.88 -13.20 -147.73
N ALA A 419 48.67 -12.99 -146.66
CA ALA A 419 48.22 -12.66 -145.30
C ALA A 419 47.67 -11.21 -145.26
N PRO A 420 46.93 -10.75 -144.22
CA PRO A 420 47.48 -10.32 -142.91
C PRO A 420 46.60 -10.78 -141.70
N GLU A 421 47.14 -10.99 -140.50
CA GLU A 421 47.35 -10.06 -139.35
C GLU A 421 46.10 -9.41 -138.71
N GLY A 422 46.05 -9.51 -137.37
CA GLY A 422 45.34 -8.65 -136.41
C GLY A 422 43.95 -9.15 -135.97
N GLU A 423 43.48 -9.00 -134.72
CA GLU A 423 43.96 -8.41 -133.47
C GLU A 423 42.78 -8.49 -132.45
N GLY A 424 43.04 -8.42 -131.14
CA GLY A 424 42.06 -8.05 -130.11
C GLY A 424 41.46 -9.22 -129.31
N GLU A 425 41.88 -9.44 -128.06
CA GLU A 425 41.36 -8.80 -126.83
C GLU A 425 40.05 -9.46 -126.34
N GLY A 426 39.92 -9.97 -125.11
CA GLY A 426 40.80 -9.95 -123.94
C GLY A 426 40.15 -10.64 -122.72
N GLY A 427 40.93 -10.75 -121.63
CA GLY A 427 40.52 -10.97 -120.23
C GLY A 427 39.93 -12.36 -119.92
N GLY A 428 40.54 -13.24 -119.12
CA GLY A 428 41.11 -13.01 -117.79
C GLY A 428 40.00 -12.70 -116.78
N SER A 429 39.83 -13.32 -115.62
CA SER A 429 40.54 -14.36 -114.88
C SER A 429 39.62 -14.83 -113.72
N ASP A 430 40.04 -15.92 -113.05
CA ASP A 430 39.83 -16.28 -111.63
C ASP A 430 38.39 -16.51 -111.09
N VAL A 431 37.97 -17.73 -110.70
CA VAL A 431 38.40 -18.63 -109.60
C VAL A 431 37.83 -18.26 -108.21
N LEU A 432 36.99 -19.17 -107.69
CA LEU A 432 36.63 -19.52 -106.29
C LEU A 432 35.99 -18.42 -105.39
N THR A 433 34.71 -18.52 -105.01
CA THR A 433 34.10 -19.26 -103.87
C THR A 433 33.84 -18.34 -102.68
N ASP A 434 32.61 -18.30 -102.17
CA ASP A 434 32.40 -17.96 -100.75
C ASP A 434 31.07 -18.51 -100.19
N ALA A 435 31.16 -19.09 -99.00
CA ALA A 435 30.07 -19.37 -98.08
C ALA A 435 30.60 -19.61 -96.64
N LEU A 436 30.05 -18.80 -95.71
CA LEU A 436 29.71 -19.05 -94.28
C LEU A 436 30.67 -18.60 -93.13
N ASN A 437 30.08 -17.75 -92.25
CA ASN A 437 30.11 -17.69 -90.76
C ASN A 437 31.45 -17.46 -90.01
N GLU A 438 31.58 -16.80 -88.85
CA GLU A 438 30.69 -16.22 -87.82
C GLU A 438 31.54 -15.40 -86.79
N ALA A 439 30.87 -14.72 -85.85
CA ALA A 439 31.22 -14.46 -84.43
C ALA A 439 31.53 -13.00 -83.97
N GLY A 440 30.85 -12.59 -82.87
CA GLY A 440 31.51 -11.85 -81.78
C GLY A 440 30.88 -10.55 -81.21
N SER A 441 29.80 -10.68 -80.42
CA SER A 441 29.56 -10.08 -79.09
C SER A 441 29.87 -8.59 -78.75
N ALA A 442 28.85 -7.84 -78.33
CA ALA A 442 28.82 -7.02 -77.09
C ALA A 442 27.41 -6.49 -76.78
N ARG A 443 26.93 -6.68 -75.54
CA ARG A 443 25.67 -6.15 -74.97
C ARG A 443 25.95 -4.97 -74.04
N ILE A 444 24.97 -4.07 -73.94
CA ILE A 444 24.85 -2.91 -73.05
C ILE A 444 24.13 -3.35 -71.76
N GLU A 445 24.54 -2.80 -70.62
CA GLU A 445 23.84 -2.90 -69.34
C GLU A 445 23.85 -1.53 -68.64
N ALA A 446 22.76 -1.22 -67.92
CA ALA A 446 22.46 0.05 -67.30
C ALA A 446 22.04 -0.16 -65.83
N ASN A 447 22.74 0.47 -64.89
CA ASN A 447 22.21 1.15 -63.69
C ASN A 447 23.39 1.57 -62.79
N ASP A 448 23.38 2.81 -62.32
CA ASP A 448 23.78 3.13 -60.95
C ASP A 448 22.99 4.37 -60.50
N LEU A 449 22.33 4.21 -59.35
CA LEU A 449 21.48 5.18 -58.69
C LEU A 449 22.35 6.10 -57.84
N ASP A 450 22.24 7.39 -58.13
CA ASP A 450 22.75 8.49 -57.34
C ASP A 450 22.15 8.55 -55.93
N ASP A 451 23.06 8.80 -55.00
CA ASP A 451 22.89 9.14 -53.61
C ASP A 451 22.01 10.39 -53.41
N ALA A 452 20.72 10.18 -53.23
CA ALA A 452 19.83 11.10 -52.54
C ALA A 452 19.79 10.75 -51.04
N LEU A 453 20.73 11.24 -50.19
CA LEU A 453 20.43 11.38 -48.75
C LEU A 453 21.36 12.23 -47.86
N ALA A 454 22.45 12.82 -48.37
CA ALA A 454 23.45 13.44 -47.47
C ALA A 454 23.26 14.93 -47.12
N ASP A 455 22.24 15.63 -47.64
CA ASP A 455 22.18 17.10 -47.56
C ASP A 455 20.98 17.67 -46.78
N ALA A 456 20.35 16.89 -45.90
CA ALA A 456 19.09 17.27 -45.25
C ALA A 456 19.06 17.17 -43.71
N MET A 457 20.18 17.26 -42.99
CA MET A 457 20.15 17.43 -41.52
C MET A 457 21.29 18.30 -40.96
N GLY A 458 20.92 19.49 -40.48
CA GLY A 458 21.70 20.36 -39.58
C GLY A 458 21.35 21.83 -39.80
N GLU A 459 21.08 22.70 -38.84
CA GLU A 459 20.98 22.66 -37.39
C GLU A 459 20.32 24.00 -36.99
N THR A 460 19.22 24.02 -36.23
CA THR A 460 18.58 25.24 -35.73
C THR A 460 18.63 25.31 -34.21
N ARG A 461 19.38 26.29 -33.67
CA ARG A 461 19.41 26.67 -32.23
C ARG A 461 18.23 27.58 -31.87
N PRO A 462 17.63 27.44 -30.67
CA PRO A 462 16.74 28.46 -30.12
C PRO A 462 17.48 29.48 -29.24
N SER A 463 17.01 30.72 -29.29
CA SER A 463 17.53 31.90 -28.57
C SER A 463 17.10 31.95 -27.11
N GLN A 464 18.03 32.31 -26.22
CA GLN A 464 17.82 32.65 -24.81
C GLN A 464 17.36 34.12 -24.64
N LEU A 465 16.43 34.35 -23.71
CA LEU A 465 16.09 35.67 -23.13
C LEU A 465 16.45 35.63 -21.62
N PRO A 466 16.99 36.71 -21.02
CA PRO A 466 17.32 36.74 -19.59
C PRO A 466 16.10 37.10 -18.70
N PRO A 467 16.05 36.67 -17.42
CA PRO A 467 15.00 37.05 -16.48
C PRO A 467 15.25 38.46 -15.89
N ARG A 468 14.15 39.16 -15.55
CA ARG A 468 14.16 40.45 -14.81
C ARG A 468 14.23 40.18 -13.30
N GLU A 469 15.08 40.93 -12.60
CA GLU A 469 15.15 40.99 -11.13
C GLU A 469 13.79 41.38 -10.51
N ALA A 470 13.36 40.64 -9.50
CA ALA A 470 12.19 40.94 -8.69
C ALA A 470 12.59 41.76 -7.45
N VAL A 471 11.77 42.75 -7.13
CA VAL A 471 11.88 43.64 -5.97
C VAL A 471 11.35 42.93 -4.73
N ASP A 472 12.11 42.93 -3.63
CA ASP A 472 11.72 42.42 -2.32
C ASP A 472 10.52 43.20 -1.75
N ILE A 473 9.34 42.57 -1.81
CA ILE A 473 8.18 42.97 -1.02
C ILE A 473 8.22 42.11 0.24
N ALA A 474 8.29 42.75 1.41
CA ALA A 474 8.24 42.10 2.72
C ALA A 474 7.15 41.01 2.74
N SER A 475 7.58 39.76 2.76
CA SER A 475 6.69 38.59 2.75
C SER A 475 5.95 38.53 4.08
N VAL A 476 4.64 38.27 4.02
CA VAL A 476 3.89 37.84 5.20
C VAL A 476 4.45 36.47 5.58
N PRO A 477 4.95 36.28 6.81
CA PRO A 477 5.55 35.01 7.20
C PRO A 477 4.52 33.88 7.13
N MET A 478 4.99 32.66 6.86
CA MET A 478 4.15 31.48 6.94
C MET A 478 3.71 31.26 8.40
N THR A 479 2.45 30.89 8.58
CA THR A 479 1.92 30.50 9.89
C THR A 479 2.47 29.12 10.27
N GLN A 480 2.51 28.79 11.56
CA GLN A 480 3.01 27.50 11.99
C GLN A 480 2.20 26.33 11.42
N ALA A 481 0.87 26.46 11.33
CA ALA A 481 0.03 25.44 10.69
C ALA A 481 0.38 25.19 9.21
N GLU A 482 0.76 26.24 8.47
CA GLU A 482 1.21 26.11 7.06
C GLU A 482 2.59 25.44 6.98
N LYS A 483 3.49 25.72 7.93
CA LYS A 483 4.79 25.05 8.02
C LYS A 483 4.64 23.58 8.42
N ASP A 484 3.81 23.30 9.43
CA ASP A 484 3.54 21.94 9.91
C ASP A 484 2.90 21.07 8.82
N GLY A 485 1.94 21.61 8.05
CA GLY A 485 1.34 20.88 6.93
C GLY A 485 2.35 20.50 5.83
N PHE A 486 3.37 21.34 5.59
CA PHE A 486 4.45 21.00 4.66
C PHE A 486 5.41 19.96 5.25
N ARG A 487 5.79 20.09 6.54
CA ARG A 487 6.60 19.10 7.26
C ARG A 487 5.93 17.73 7.21
N ASP A 488 4.65 17.65 7.54
CA ASP A 488 3.87 16.41 7.58
C ASP A 488 3.78 15.76 6.20
N ALA A 489 3.58 16.58 5.15
CA ALA A 489 3.57 16.11 3.77
C ALA A 489 4.91 15.45 3.41
N VAL A 490 6.05 16.05 3.76
CA VAL A 490 7.38 15.45 3.53
C VAL A 490 7.59 14.20 4.39
N GLN A 491 7.20 14.26 5.66
CA GLN A 491 7.34 13.16 6.64
C GLN A 491 6.62 11.90 6.17
N SER A 492 5.47 12.02 5.50
CA SER A 492 4.73 10.86 4.98
C SER A 492 5.52 10.04 3.94
N CYS A 493 6.51 10.63 3.25
CA CYS A 493 7.42 9.92 2.34
C CYS A 493 8.79 9.62 2.91
N TRP A 494 9.06 10.04 4.15
CA TRP A 494 10.29 9.74 4.84
C TRP A 494 10.29 8.27 5.26
N ASN A 495 10.88 7.42 4.41
CA ASN A 495 10.94 5.98 4.64
C ASN A 495 12.37 5.54 4.96
N LEU A 496 12.57 5.18 6.24
CA LEU A 496 13.84 4.72 6.79
C LEU A 496 14.22 3.30 6.35
N GLY A 497 13.27 2.51 5.85
CA GLY A 497 13.45 1.08 5.56
C GLY A 497 14.37 0.75 4.38
N THR A 498 14.89 1.75 3.66
CA THR A 498 15.85 1.57 2.56
C THR A 498 17.19 2.29 2.78
N ALA A 499 17.34 2.99 3.90
CA ALA A 499 18.59 3.65 4.28
C ALA A 499 19.38 2.76 5.25
N SER A 500 20.71 2.80 5.18
CA SER A 500 21.59 2.08 6.09
C SER A 500 21.39 2.54 7.54
N ILE A 501 21.55 1.65 8.53
CA ILE A 501 21.37 1.97 9.96
C ILE A 501 22.22 3.19 10.39
N GLU A 502 23.44 3.31 9.86
CA GLU A 502 24.35 4.45 10.11
C GLU A 502 23.81 5.79 9.57
N ALA A 503 23.11 5.76 8.43
CA ALA A 503 22.48 6.95 7.85
C ALA A 503 21.25 7.39 8.65
N LEU A 504 20.60 6.45 9.35
CA LEU A 504 19.47 6.73 10.23
C LEU A 504 19.90 7.43 11.51
N GLU A 505 21.13 7.22 11.99
CA GLU A 505 21.64 7.87 13.22
C GLU A 505 22.11 9.32 13.01
N THR A 506 22.17 9.78 11.76
CA THR A 506 22.75 11.09 11.41
C THR A 506 21.65 12.14 11.19
N ARG A 507 21.80 13.33 11.82
CA ARG A 507 21.01 14.52 11.49
C ARG A 507 21.58 15.20 10.24
N VAL A 508 20.75 15.47 9.24
CA VAL A 508 21.14 16.16 8.00
C VAL A 508 20.19 17.33 7.70
N VAL A 509 20.76 18.48 7.37
CA VAL A 509 20.00 19.65 6.91
C VAL A 509 20.11 19.72 5.39
N VAL A 510 18.97 19.73 4.70
CA VAL A 510 18.87 19.70 3.25
C VAL A 510 18.29 21.02 2.77
N GLY A 511 19.08 21.76 2.00
CA GLY A 511 18.66 22.97 1.31
C GLY A 511 18.21 22.67 -0.12
N PHE A 512 17.12 23.26 -0.59
CA PHE A 512 16.67 23.15 -1.98
C PHE A 512 15.70 24.28 -2.35
N THR A 513 15.58 24.59 -3.63
CA THR A 513 14.66 25.60 -4.13
C THR A 513 13.40 24.99 -4.71
N MET A 514 12.28 25.72 -4.66
CA MET A 514 10.98 25.28 -5.15
C MET A 514 10.39 26.25 -6.18
N SER A 515 9.70 25.71 -7.18
CA SER A 515 8.90 26.51 -8.11
C SER A 515 7.60 27.00 -7.45
N ARG A 516 6.99 28.05 -8.00
CA ARG A 516 5.72 28.61 -7.51
C ARG A 516 4.54 27.62 -7.52
N ASP A 517 4.65 26.51 -8.25
CA ASP A 517 3.68 25.41 -8.24
C ASP A 517 3.92 24.42 -7.08
N GLY A 518 4.84 24.72 -6.17
CA GLY A 518 5.16 23.88 -5.02
C GLY A 518 6.01 22.65 -5.38
N ARG A 519 6.75 22.68 -6.50
CA ARG A 519 7.60 21.55 -6.93
C ARG A 519 9.08 21.84 -6.63
N PRO A 520 9.78 20.95 -5.91
CA PRO A 520 11.23 21.06 -5.71
C PRO A 520 11.99 20.96 -7.02
N ASP A 521 13.02 21.79 -7.20
CA ASP A 521 13.95 21.69 -8.32
C ASP A 521 14.95 20.55 -8.05
N PRO A 522 14.95 19.47 -8.87
CA PRO A 522 15.78 18.28 -8.65
C PRO A 522 17.30 18.55 -8.64
N ASP A 523 17.74 19.67 -9.20
CA ASP A 523 19.16 20.04 -9.35
C ASP A 523 19.63 21.03 -8.27
N SER A 524 18.72 21.52 -7.41
CA SER A 524 19.00 22.54 -6.38
C SER A 524 19.39 21.99 -5.00
N PHE A 525 19.32 20.66 -4.81
CA PHE A 525 19.51 20.02 -3.51
C PHE A 525 20.97 20.09 -3.04
N ARG A 526 21.17 20.56 -1.80
CA ARG A 526 22.48 20.71 -1.16
C ARG A 526 22.42 20.35 0.33
N ILE A 527 23.55 19.95 0.90
CA ILE A 527 23.68 19.80 2.36
C ILE A 527 24.02 21.18 2.94
N VAL A 528 23.31 21.58 4.00
CA VAL A 528 23.54 22.84 4.71
C VAL A 528 24.29 22.55 6.01
N GLY A 529 25.36 23.33 6.26
CA GLY A 529 26.16 23.24 7.49
C GLY A 529 27.34 22.25 7.45
N ALA A 530 28.55 22.81 7.62
CA ALA A 530 29.87 22.17 7.84
C ALA A 530 30.52 21.35 6.68
N PRO A 531 31.87 21.41 6.54
CA PRO A 531 32.59 21.05 5.30
C PRO A 531 32.97 19.58 5.13
N GLU A 532 32.79 18.72 6.14
CA GLU A 532 33.18 17.32 6.06
C GLU A 532 31.99 16.47 5.57
N VAL A 533 32.19 15.69 4.51
CA VAL A 533 31.16 14.83 3.92
C VAL A 533 31.45 13.41 4.36
N ASP A 534 30.74 12.93 5.38
CA ASP A 534 30.83 11.55 5.83
C ASP A 534 29.90 10.67 4.97
N GLY A 535 30.29 9.42 4.70
CA GLY A 535 29.51 8.51 3.84
C GLY A 535 28.07 8.28 4.35
N ALA A 536 27.87 8.28 5.67
CA ALA A 536 26.54 8.18 6.29
C ALA A 536 25.69 9.44 6.05
N ARG A 537 26.30 10.64 6.09
CA ARG A 537 25.63 11.92 5.84
C ARG A 537 25.18 12.02 4.38
N GLN A 538 26.01 11.57 3.44
CA GLN A 538 25.65 11.52 2.02
C GLN A 538 24.47 10.57 1.76
N GLN A 539 24.46 9.40 2.40
CA GLN A 539 23.34 8.47 2.30
C GLN A 539 22.04 9.04 2.90
N ALA A 540 22.12 9.72 4.04
CA ALA A 540 20.98 10.40 4.66
C ALA A 540 20.44 11.53 3.76
N PHE A 541 21.33 12.32 3.13
CA PHE A 541 20.97 13.34 2.16
C PHE A 541 20.23 12.77 0.95
N GLU A 542 20.73 11.67 0.36
CA GLU A 542 20.07 11.03 -0.77
C GLU A 542 18.72 10.44 -0.39
N ALA A 543 18.58 9.88 0.82
CA ALA A 543 17.30 9.45 1.34
C ALA A 543 16.33 10.64 1.46
N ALA A 544 16.80 11.78 1.97
CA ALA A 544 15.98 12.98 2.19
C ALA A 544 15.50 13.57 0.86
N ARG A 545 16.41 13.71 -0.11
CA ARG A 545 16.09 14.12 -1.48
C ARG A 545 15.03 13.23 -2.10
N ARG A 546 15.14 11.90 -1.94
CA ARG A 546 14.12 10.95 -2.47
C ARG A 546 12.76 11.12 -1.78
N ALA A 547 12.73 11.35 -0.48
CA ALA A 547 11.48 11.55 0.25
C ALA A 547 10.76 12.81 -0.22
N ILE A 548 11.50 13.92 -0.33
CA ILE A 548 11.00 15.22 -0.82
C ILE A 548 10.45 15.07 -2.25
N LEU A 549 11.22 14.48 -3.16
CA LEU A 549 10.78 14.31 -4.55
C LEU A 549 9.60 13.33 -4.69
N ARG A 550 9.52 12.31 -3.84
CA ARG A 550 8.43 11.32 -3.85
C ARG A 550 7.10 11.95 -3.42
N CYS A 551 7.12 12.75 -2.36
CA CYS A 551 5.90 13.37 -1.83
C CYS A 551 5.47 14.62 -2.59
N ALA A 552 6.38 15.22 -3.36
CA ALA A 552 6.02 16.35 -4.21
C ALA A 552 4.87 16.02 -5.16
N GLY A 553 4.83 14.86 -5.82
CA GLY A 553 3.72 14.48 -6.71
C GLY A 553 3.38 15.56 -7.76
N SER A 554 2.25 16.25 -7.58
CA SER A 554 1.83 17.42 -8.40
C SER A 554 2.30 18.78 -7.89
N GLY A 555 2.90 18.83 -6.71
CA GLY A 555 3.37 20.01 -5.96
C GLY A 555 2.83 20.01 -4.53
N TYR A 556 3.61 20.53 -3.59
CA TYR A 556 3.20 20.76 -2.21
C TYR A 556 2.16 21.88 -2.12
N LYS A 557 1.21 21.76 -1.18
CA LYS A 557 0.11 22.72 -0.99
C LYS A 557 0.55 23.92 -0.16
N LEU A 558 1.44 24.73 -0.73
CA LEU A 558 1.98 25.93 -0.10
C LEU A 558 1.21 27.18 -0.56
N PRO A 559 1.03 28.21 0.30
CA PRO A 559 0.34 29.44 -0.07
C PRO A 559 1.11 30.23 -1.14
N ALA A 560 0.58 30.28 -2.37
CA ALA A 560 1.19 30.98 -3.50
C ALA A 560 1.44 32.49 -3.27
N ALA A 561 0.65 33.11 -2.38
CA ALA A 561 0.81 34.52 -2.00
C ALA A 561 2.08 34.77 -1.17
N LYS A 562 2.66 33.73 -0.55
CA LYS A 562 3.84 33.79 0.32
C LYS A 562 5.08 33.15 -0.30
N TYR A 563 5.16 33.10 -1.64
CA TYR A 563 6.20 32.34 -2.35
C TYR A 563 7.63 32.64 -1.88
N ASN A 564 7.97 33.91 -1.66
CA ASN A 564 9.30 34.33 -1.20
C ASN A 564 9.68 33.86 0.22
N GLU A 565 8.77 33.17 0.93
CA GLU A 565 9.02 32.58 2.25
C GLU A 565 9.37 31.09 2.16
N TRP A 566 9.13 30.45 1.01
CA TRP A 566 9.31 29.00 0.84
C TRP A 566 9.94 28.62 -0.51
N ASP A 567 10.47 29.59 -1.25
CA ASP A 567 11.14 29.36 -2.53
C ASP A 567 12.56 28.81 -2.36
N ASP A 568 13.24 29.11 -1.24
CA ASP A 568 14.43 28.40 -0.75
C ASP A 568 14.11 27.82 0.62
N VAL A 569 14.30 26.52 0.79
CA VAL A 569 13.88 25.76 1.98
C VAL A 569 15.08 25.04 2.56
N GLU A 570 15.29 25.18 3.87
CA GLU A 570 16.27 24.38 4.61
C GLU A 570 15.55 23.46 5.60
N MET A 571 15.58 22.14 5.37
CA MET A 571 14.80 21.19 6.16
C MET A 571 15.70 20.18 6.87
N THR A 572 15.43 19.95 8.16
CA THR A 572 16.24 19.05 9.01
C THR A 572 15.59 17.67 9.14
N PHE A 573 16.37 16.64 8.78
CA PHE A 573 15.98 15.23 8.86
C PHE A 573 16.77 14.54 9.97
N THR A 574 16.06 13.71 10.75
CA THR A 574 16.59 12.95 11.89
C THR A 574 16.06 11.52 11.89
N PRO A 575 16.63 10.60 12.70
CA PRO A 575 16.09 9.25 12.86
C PRO A 575 14.61 9.23 13.25
N ASN A 576 14.17 10.21 14.03
CA ASN A 576 12.81 10.27 14.58
C ASN A 576 11.81 10.93 13.62
N GLY A 577 12.28 11.48 12.49
CA GLY A 577 11.45 12.15 11.50
C GLY A 577 12.01 13.49 11.04
N VAL A 578 11.15 14.30 10.44
CA VAL A 578 11.46 15.66 9.98
C VAL A 578 11.17 16.63 11.12
N GLU A 579 12.17 17.36 11.62
CA GLU A 579 12.00 18.25 12.79
C GLU A 579 11.37 19.60 12.41
N GLY A 580 11.70 20.11 11.23
CA GLY A 580 11.19 21.39 10.75
C GLY A 580 11.99 21.93 9.57
N PHE A 581 11.53 23.05 9.02
CA PHE A 581 12.24 23.80 7.99
C PHE A 581 12.28 25.29 8.33
N GLU A 582 13.37 25.92 7.92
CA GLU A 582 13.57 27.37 7.95
C GLU A 582 13.39 27.97 6.57
#